data_AF-A0A2E3ZGI9-F1
#
_entry.id   AF-A0A2E3ZGI9-F1
#
_cell.length_a   1.000
_cell.length_b   1.000
_cell.length_c   1.000
_cell.angle_alpha   90.00
_cell.angle_beta   90.00
_cell.angle_gamma   90.00
#
_symmetry.space_group_name_H-M   'P 1'
#
loop_
_entity.id
_entity.type
_entity.pdbx_description
1 polymer ?
#
loop_
_entity_poly.entity_id
_entity_poly.type
_entity_poly.pdbx_seq_one_letter_code
_entity_poly.pdbx_strand_id
1 'polypeptide(L)'
;MNTEPLNISIIGAGGIGSNTCILLVNALRNGVLAEQLGEIEFHLYDADKVEEENLIHQRFTLNQIGMAKVDALAETLGVIHSAVQVIPHSINLRDSNLLSNAHIVIVAVDRPEPRRIVHSLRNTEWYDSRCMGDFTLLLSDRTDTEMVDALTPEHLPASCQPEGAIESGAIQFGFANAAVHLADAVMRSLLRRCGQETEFPDSICDSISRGRIDIFGTPIQSRKNIALQATKPWTDKDDLTLLDDFENSGKNFDDISRKLGRSPNAIFHRLRRLMSRENANAEVGE
;
A
#
# COMPACT_ATOMS: atom_id res chain seq x y z
N MET A 1 -20.27 -22.59 -9.31
CA MET A 1 -19.14 -23.08 -10.13
C MET A 1 -18.00 -23.23 -9.15
N ASN A 2 -17.34 -24.39 -9.09
CA ASN A 2 -16.07 -24.50 -8.37
C ASN A 2 -15.03 -23.74 -9.21
N THR A 3 -14.92 -22.45 -8.98
CA THR A 3 -13.79 -21.66 -9.46
C THR A 3 -12.63 -21.97 -8.53
N GLU A 4 -11.47 -22.27 -9.09
CA GLU A 4 -10.24 -22.39 -8.29
C GLU A 4 -10.00 -21.09 -7.52
N PRO A 5 -9.44 -21.17 -6.30
CA PRO A 5 -9.22 -19.99 -5.47
C PRO A 5 -8.30 -18.98 -6.15
N LEU A 6 -8.52 -17.69 -5.87
CA LEU A 6 -7.63 -16.64 -6.33
C LEU A 6 -6.34 -16.64 -5.49
N ASN A 7 -5.29 -17.25 -6.05
CA ASN A 7 -3.97 -17.32 -5.42
C ASN A 7 -3.18 -16.01 -5.51
N ILE A 8 -2.82 -15.48 -4.35
CA ILE A 8 -1.96 -14.31 -4.17
C ILE A 8 -0.68 -14.76 -3.45
N SER A 9 0.46 -14.72 -4.13
CA SER A 9 1.75 -15.08 -3.56
C SER A 9 2.47 -13.84 -3.01
N ILE A 10 2.97 -13.92 -1.77
CA ILE A 10 3.73 -12.85 -1.11
C ILE A 10 5.11 -13.37 -0.77
N ILE A 11 6.13 -12.77 -1.38
CA ILE A 11 7.54 -13.15 -1.23
C ILE A 11 8.21 -12.15 -0.29
N GLY A 12 8.61 -12.63 0.88
CA GLY A 12 9.14 -11.83 1.98
C GLY A 12 8.09 -11.50 3.03
N ALA A 13 8.37 -11.86 4.28
CA ALA A 13 7.56 -11.62 5.48
C ALA A 13 8.20 -10.59 6.42
N GLY A 14 9.14 -9.78 5.90
CA GLY A 14 9.79 -8.69 6.65
C GLY A 14 8.89 -7.47 6.89
N GLY A 15 9.49 -6.28 7.03
CA GLY A 15 8.76 -5.04 7.34
C GLY A 15 7.62 -4.74 6.36
N ILE A 16 7.89 -4.77 5.05
CA ILE A 16 6.86 -4.50 4.03
C ILE A 16 5.82 -5.63 3.98
N GLY A 17 6.28 -6.88 3.86
CA GLY A 17 5.41 -8.05 3.69
C GLY A 17 4.47 -8.28 4.86
N SER A 18 4.98 -8.28 6.09
CA SER A 18 4.16 -8.48 7.30
C SER A 18 3.10 -7.39 7.47
N ASN A 19 3.46 -6.11 7.25
CA ASN A 19 2.49 -5.01 7.30
C ASN A 19 1.44 -5.12 6.18
N THR A 20 1.85 -5.50 4.97
CA THR A 20 0.94 -5.72 3.83
C THR A 20 -0.07 -6.81 4.15
N CYS A 21 0.37 -7.94 4.71
CA CYS A 21 -0.52 -9.02 5.12
C CYS A 21 -1.56 -8.56 6.13
N ILE A 22 -1.15 -7.83 7.17
CA ILE A 22 -2.08 -7.30 8.17
C ILE A 22 -3.10 -6.35 7.55
N LEU A 23 -2.69 -5.44 6.67
CA LEU A 23 -3.61 -4.49 6.03
C LEU A 23 -4.59 -5.19 5.09
N LEU A 24 -4.06 -5.96 4.13
CA LEU A 24 -4.82 -6.54 3.04
C LEU A 24 -5.74 -7.67 3.51
N VAL A 25 -5.21 -8.61 4.29
CA VAL A 25 -5.98 -9.78 4.72
C VAL A 25 -7.11 -9.35 5.66
N ASN A 26 -6.85 -8.45 6.62
CA ASN A 26 -7.92 -7.95 7.50
C ASN A 26 -9.01 -7.17 6.75
N ALA A 27 -8.67 -6.45 5.67
CA ALA A 27 -9.66 -5.75 4.86
C ALA A 27 -10.69 -6.70 4.21
N LEU A 28 -10.33 -7.97 4.05
CA LEU A 28 -11.17 -9.02 3.48
C LEU A 28 -11.99 -9.80 4.53
N ARG A 29 -11.90 -9.43 5.82
CA ARG A 29 -12.55 -10.13 6.93
C ARG A 29 -14.06 -10.22 6.82
N ASN A 30 -14.72 -9.26 6.13
CA ASN A 30 -16.16 -9.29 5.92
C ASN A 30 -16.62 -10.32 4.87
N GLY A 31 -15.68 -10.97 4.17
CA GLY A 31 -15.97 -12.04 3.21
C GLY A 31 -16.49 -11.58 1.85
N VAL A 32 -17.13 -10.42 1.76
CA VAL A 32 -17.89 -9.98 0.57
C VAL A 32 -17.07 -10.06 -0.70
N LEU A 33 -15.85 -9.53 -0.69
CA LEU A 33 -15.00 -9.53 -1.88
C LEU A 33 -14.44 -10.93 -2.19
N ALA A 34 -14.05 -11.67 -1.16
CA ALA A 34 -13.50 -13.02 -1.32
C ALA A 34 -14.55 -14.03 -1.86
N GLU A 35 -15.80 -13.93 -1.40
CA GLU A 35 -16.91 -14.75 -1.87
C GLU A 35 -17.26 -14.47 -3.34
N GLN A 36 -17.22 -13.20 -3.75
CA GLN A 36 -17.43 -12.82 -5.16
C GLN A 36 -16.33 -13.36 -6.08
N LEU A 37 -15.11 -13.50 -5.56
CA LEU A 37 -13.95 -13.98 -6.31
C LEU A 37 -13.76 -15.51 -6.26
N GLY A 38 -14.61 -16.23 -5.53
CA GLY A 38 -14.52 -17.68 -5.44
C GLY A 38 -13.38 -18.17 -4.54
N GLU A 39 -13.20 -17.52 -3.39
CA GLU A 39 -12.13 -17.74 -2.40
C GLU A 39 -10.78 -17.08 -2.75
N ILE A 40 -10.01 -16.73 -1.73
CA ILE A 40 -8.68 -16.11 -1.87
C ILE A 40 -7.68 -16.85 -0.98
N GLU A 41 -6.60 -17.32 -1.59
CA GLU A 41 -5.48 -17.95 -0.88
C GLU A 41 -4.25 -17.03 -0.91
N PHE A 42 -3.73 -16.69 0.26
CA PHE A 42 -2.49 -15.94 0.43
C PHE A 42 -1.34 -16.89 0.72
N HIS A 43 -0.47 -17.12 -0.26
CA HIS A 43 0.72 -17.97 -0.11
C HIS A 43 1.91 -17.12 0.32
N LEU A 44 2.40 -17.31 1.55
CA LEU A 44 3.51 -16.53 2.10
C LEU A 44 4.82 -17.31 1.98
N TYR A 45 5.85 -16.71 1.40
CA TYR A 45 7.17 -17.33 1.23
C TYR A 45 8.24 -16.52 1.95
N ASP A 46 8.83 -17.11 2.99
CA ASP A 46 9.99 -16.57 3.72
C ASP A 46 10.63 -17.71 4.53
N ALA A 47 11.94 -17.88 4.46
CA ALA A 47 12.67 -18.93 5.18
C ALA A 47 13.17 -18.48 6.56
N ASP A 48 13.07 -17.20 6.89
CA ASP A 48 13.60 -16.65 8.12
C ASP A 48 12.71 -16.98 9.32
N LYS A 49 13.33 -16.89 10.50
CA LYS A 49 12.64 -16.95 11.79
C LYS A 49 12.43 -15.54 12.34
N VAL A 50 11.46 -15.42 13.23
CA VAL A 50 11.20 -14.20 13.98
C VAL A 50 12.32 -14.00 15.01
N GLU A 51 12.97 -12.85 14.96
CA GLU A 51 13.98 -12.40 15.92
C GLU A 51 13.46 -11.20 16.72
N GLU A 52 14.08 -10.92 17.88
CA GLU A 52 13.62 -9.87 18.79
C GLU A 52 13.62 -8.48 18.13
N GLU A 53 14.63 -8.18 17.32
CA GLU A 53 14.73 -6.93 16.55
C GLU A 53 13.61 -6.75 15.51
N ASN A 54 12.99 -7.86 15.05
CA ASN A 54 11.91 -7.80 14.06
C ASN A 54 10.65 -7.18 14.67
N LEU A 55 10.44 -7.32 15.98
CA LEU A 55 9.21 -6.85 16.66
C LEU A 55 9.00 -5.33 16.55
N ILE A 56 10.06 -4.57 16.30
CA ILE A 56 10.03 -3.10 16.28
C ILE A 56 9.30 -2.57 15.03
N HIS A 57 9.39 -3.27 13.90
CA HIS A 57 8.90 -2.78 12.60
C HIS A 57 8.17 -3.83 11.77
N GLN A 58 8.22 -5.11 12.15
CA GLN A 58 7.52 -6.21 11.52
C GLN A 58 6.34 -6.65 12.41
N ARG A 59 5.32 -7.28 11.82
CA ARG A 59 4.07 -7.62 12.53
C ARG A 59 4.15 -8.98 13.22
N PHE A 60 5.03 -9.08 14.20
CA PHE A 60 5.19 -10.25 15.06
C PHE A 60 5.01 -9.88 16.53
N THR A 61 4.82 -10.90 17.37
CA THR A 61 4.68 -10.75 18.83
C THR A 61 5.81 -11.43 19.58
N LEU A 62 6.00 -11.08 20.86
CA LEU A 62 7.04 -11.65 21.72
C LEU A 62 6.99 -13.19 21.79
N ASN A 63 5.79 -13.77 21.82
CA ASN A 63 5.61 -15.22 21.92
C ASN A 63 5.96 -15.95 20.61
N GLN A 64 6.14 -15.22 19.51
CA GLN A 64 6.46 -15.78 18.19
C GLN A 64 7.96 -15.80 17.89
N ILE A 65 8.81 -15.26 18.78
CA ILE A 65 10.27 -15.33 18.62
C ILE A 65 10.71 -16.79 18.44
N GLY A 66 11.51 -17.04 17.40
CA GLY A 66 12.01 -18.37 17.04
C GLY A 66 11.09 -19.19 16.13
N MET A 67 9.83 -18.76 15.92
CA MET A 67 8.95 -19.33 14.89
C MET A 67 9.40 -18.91 13.49
N ALA A 68 9.06 -19.67 12.45
CA ALA A 68 9.20 -19.15 11.09
C ALA A 68 8.29 -17.94 10.90
N LYS A 69 8.77 -16.91 10.19
CA LYS A 69 8.02 -15.66 9.99
C LYS A 69 6.66 -15.92 9.31
N VAL A 70 6.63 -16.79 8.31
CA VAL A 70 5.39 -17.17 7.60
C VAL A 70 4.39 -17.86 8.52
N ASP A 71 4.85 -18.75 9.39
CA ASP A 71 3.98 -19.47 10.34
C ASP A 71 3.41 -18.52 11.38
N ALA A 72 4.22 -17.58 11.89
CA ALA A 72 3.77 -16.55 12.82
C ALA A 72 2.70 -15.62 12.21
N LEU A 73 2.85 -15.25 10.93
CA LEU A 73 1.82 -14.49 10.20
C LEU A 73 0.56 -15.32 9.97
N ALA A 74 0.69 -16.58 9.56
CA ALA A 74 -0.45 -17.48 9.37
C ALA A 74 -1.22 -17.73 10.67
N GLU A 75 -0.52 -17.82 11.82
CA GLU A 75 -1.15 -17.89 13.14
C GLU A 75 -1.91 -16.60 13.46
N THR A 76 -1.29 -15.44 13.23
CA THR A 76 -1.89 -14.12 13.51
C THR A 76 -3.12 -13.85 12.65
N LEU A 77 -3.08 -14.27 11.39
CA LEU A 77 -4.14 -14.09 10.39
C LEU A 77 -5.00 -15.35 10.21
N GLY A 78 -4.94 -16.28 11.17
CA GLY A 78 -5.76 -17.49 11.16
C GLY A 78 -7.25 -17.16 11.11
N VAL A 79 -8.05 -18.06 10.53
CA VAL A 79 -9.52 -18.04 10.36
C VAL A 79 -10.14 -16.63 10.47
N ILE A 80 -9.74 -15.73 9.56
CA ILE A 80 -10.36 -14.40 9.50
C ILE A 80 -11.74 -14.45 8.84
N HIS A 81 -11.91 -15.32 7.85
CA HIS A 81 -13.14 -15.61 7.11
C HIS A 81 -13.01 -16.99 6.46
N SER A 82 -14.12 -17.70 6.20
CA SER A 82 -14.07 -19.03 5.58
C SER A 82 -13.59 -19.04 4.13
N ALA A 83 -13.74 -17.91 3.44
CA ALA A 83 -13.32 -17.73 2.04
C ALA A 83 -11.93 -17.10 1.88
N VAL A 84 -11.18 -16.92 2.97
CA VAL A 84 -9.83 -16.35 2.94
C VAL A 84 -8.88 -17.22 3.74
N GLN A 85 -7.84 -17.72 3.09
CA GLN A 85 -6.83 -18.56 3.72
C GLN A 85 -5.43 -17.94 3.62
N VAL A 86 -4.63 -18.13 4.66
CA VAL A 86 -3.20 -17.80 4.65
C VAL A 86 -2.41 -19.11 4.74
N ILE A 87 -1.56 -19.37 3.76
CA ILE A 87 -0.81 -20.62 3.60
C ILE A 87 0.69 -20.31 3.71
N PRO A 88 1.36 -20.73 4.79
CA PRO A 88 2.77 -20.47 5.00
C PRO A 88 3.67 -21.45 4.22
N HIS A 89 4.73 -20.92 3.62
CA HIS A 89 5.79 -21.66 2.95
C HIS A 89 7.15 -21.22 3.50
N SER A 90 7.70 -21.99 4.45
CA SER A 90 8.98 -21.67 5.12
C SER A 90 10.20 -22.00 4.24
N ILE A 91 10.25 -21.40 3.05
CA ILE A 91 11.26 -21.62 2.02
C ILE A 91 11.59 -20.31 1.30
N ASN A 92 12.81 -20.24 0.76
CA ASN A 92 13.20 -19.14 -0.12
C ASN A 92 12.67 -19.37 -1.53
N LEU A 93 12.19 -18.31 -2.19
CA LEU A 93 11.86 -18.35 -3.60
C LEU A 93 13.15 -18.48 -4.43
N ARG A 94 13.38 -19.66 -4.98
CA ARG A 94 14.52 -19.99 -5.86
C ARG A 94 14.11 -20.52 -7.23
N ASP A 95 12.84 -20.92 -7.36
CA ASP A 95 12.29 -21.52 -8.56
C ASP A 95 10.95 -20.86 -8.88
N SER A 96 10.79 -20.39 -10.13
CA SER A 96 9.55 -19.81 -10.65
C SER A 96 8.38 -20.80 -10.63
N ASN A 97 8.63 -22.11 -10.64
CA ASN A 97 7.57 -23.13 -10.61
C ASN A 97 6.70 -23.03 -9.35
N LEU A 98 7.25 -22.51 -8.24
CA LEU A 98 6.50 -22.24 -7.02
C LEU A 98 5.37 -21.21 -7.22
N LEU A 99 5.47 -20.40 -8.29
CA LEU A 99 4.52 -19.34 -8.64
C LEU A 99 3.64 -19.70 -9.85
N SER A 100 3.70 -20.95 -10.32
CA SER A 100 3.00 -21.40 -11.54
C SER A 100 1.49 -21.16 -11.52
N ASN A 101 0.87 -21.23 -10.34
CA ASN A 101 -0.57 -21.02 -10.15
C ASN A 101 -0.90 -19.66 -9.54
N ALA A 102 0.06 -18.73 -9.45
CA ALA A 102 -0.17 -17.43 -8.85
C ALA A 102 -0.90 -16.51 -9.83
N HIS A 103 -2.01 -15.90 -9.37
CA HIS A 103 -2.72 -14.88 -10.13
C HIS A 103 -2.13 -13.50 -9.90
N ILE A 104 -1.67 -13.25 -8.67
CA ILE A 104 -0.99 -12.01 -8.25
C ILE A 104 0.27 -12.42 -7.48
N VAL A 105 1.41 -11.80 -7.78
CA VAL A 105 2.66 -11.99 -7.05
C VAL A 105 3.15 -10.67 -6.46
N ILE A 106 3.43 -10.67 -5.16
CA ILE A 106 3.97 -9.54 -4.43
C ILE A 106 5.40 -9.88 -4.04
N VAL A 107 6.37 -9.03 -4.37
CA VAL A 107 7.77 -9.20 -3.95
C VAL A 107 8.21 -8.05 -3.07
N ALA A 108 8.62 -8.40 -1.85
CA ALA A 108 8.97 -7.49 -0.77
C ALA A 108 10.25 -7.96 -0.03
N VAL A 109 11.22 -8.46 -0.80
CA VAL A 109 12.50 -8.98 -0.29
C VAL A 109 13.66 -7.99 -0.44
N ASP A 110 14.74 -8.22 0.25
CA ASP A 110 15.98 -7.44 0.19
C ASP A 110 16.97 -7.91 -0.89
N ARG A 111 16.70 -9.03 -1.57
CA ARG A 111 17.60 -9.64 -2.57
C ARG A 111 17.13 -9.42 -4.01
N PRO A 112 18.05 -9.20 -4.97
CA PRO A 112 17.70 -9.03 -6.38
C PRO A 112 17.22 -10.31 -7.05
N GLU A 113 17.75 -11.49 -6.68
CA GLU A 113 17.42 -12.77 -7.33
C GLU A 113 15.90 -13.09 -7.29
N PRO A 114 15.21 -13.12 -6.14
CA PRO A 114 13.76 -13.37 -6.14
C PRO A 114 12.96 -12.32 -6.91
N ARG A 115 13.42 -11.05 -6.91
CA ARG A 115 12.80 -9.97 -7.68
C ARG A 115 12.85 -10.29 -9.17
N ARG A 116 14.00 -10.68 -9.69
CA ARG A 116 14.15 -11.05 -11.11
C ARG A 116 13.35 -12.28 -11.51
N ILE A 117 13.23 -13.27 -10.62
CA ILE A 117 12.33 -14.41 -10.85
C ILE A 117 10.90 -13.89 -11.10
N VAL A 118 10.40 -13.00 -10.24
CA VAL A 118 9.06 -12.41 -10.36
C VAL A 118 8.94 -11.55 -11.62
N HIS A 119 9.93 -10.69 -11.91
CA HIS A 119 9.92 -9.83 -13.12
C HIS A 119 9.94 -10.62 -14.43
N SER A 120 10.47 -11.85 -14.41
CA SER A 120 10.51 -12.74 -15.58
C SER A 120 9.18 -13.42 -15.89
N LEU A 121 8.21 -13.38 -14.96
CA LEU A 121 6.91 -14.02 -15.14
C LEU A 121 6.15 -13.37 -16.30
N ARG A 122 5.42 -14.20 -17.05
CA ARG A 122 4.61 -13.77 -18.20
C ARG A 122 3.15 -14.03 -17.91
N ASN A 123 2.29 -13.08 -18.27
CA ASN A 123 0.84 -13.14 -18.02
C ASN A 123 0.47 -13.29 -16.54
N THR A 124 1.36 -12.90 -15.63
CA THR A 124 1.12 -12.88 -14.19
C THR A 124 1.20 -11.44 -13.72
N GLU A 125 0.17 -10.98 -13.01
CA GLU A 125 0.18 -9.67 -12.37
C GLU A 125 1.17 -9.70 -11.22
N TRP A 126 2.05 -8.70 -11.13
CA TRP A 126 3.00 -8.62 -10.03
C TRP A 126 3.24 -7.20 -9.55
N TYR A 127 3.65 -7.11 -8.29
CA TYR A 127 4.00 -5.87 -7.60
C TYR A 127 5.32 -6.04 -6.86
N ASP A 128 6.29 -5.20 -7.20
CA ASP A 128 7.59 -5.13 -6.54
C ASP A 128 7.62 -3.89 -5.65
N SER A 129 7.64 -4.09 -4.33
CA SER A 129 7.67 -3.00 -3.35
C SER A 129 9.02 -2.94 -2.64
N ARG A 130 9.53 -1.72 -2.48
CA ARG A 130 10.83 -1.41 -1.87
C ARG A 130 10.72 -0.18 -1.00
N CYS A 131 11.61 -0.07 -0.03
CA CYS A 131 11.74 1.16 0.73
C CYS A 131 13.19 1.42 1.12
N MET A 132 13.50 2.69 1.32
CA MET A 132 14.73 3.13 1.96
C MET A 132 14.40 4.37 2.79
N GLY A 133 14.57 4.27 4.09
CA GLY A 133 14.23 5.35 4.99
C GLY A 133 12.74 5.68 5.00
N ASP A 134 12.36 6.90 4.60
CA ASP A 134 10.96 7.31 4.42
C ASP A 134 10.47 7.21 2.97
N PHE A 135 11.31 6.73 2.05
CA PHE A 135 11.00 6.54 0.64
C PHE A 135 10.42 5.16 0.36
N THR A 136 9.57 5.10 -0.65
CA THR A 136 8.95 3.90 -1.20
C THR A 136 9.10 3.91 -2.71
N LEU A 137 9.37 2.74 -3.27
CA LEU A 137 9.26 2.45 -4.70
C LEU A 137 8.30 1.26 -4.86
N LEU A 138 7.31 1.39 -5.73
CA LEU A 138 6.44 0.30 -6.15
C LEU A 138 6.47 0.21 -7.67
N LEU A 139 6.84 -0.95 -8.20
CA LEU A 139 6.81 -1.29 -9.62
C LEU A 139 5.74 -2.38 -9.83
N SER A 140 5.23 -2.50 -11.05
CA SER A 140 4.26 -3.53 -11.43
C SER A 140 4.62 -4.20 -12.76
N ASP A 141 3.87 -5.25 -13.11
CA ASP A 141 3.96 -5.94 -14.42
C ASP A 141 3.77 -5.03 -15.64
N ARG A 142 3.27 -3.80 -15.41
CA ARG A 142 3.08 -2.77 -16.44
C ARG A 142 4.19 -1.75 -16.48
N THR A 143 5.12 -1.77 -15.53
CA THR A 143 6.31 -0.90 -15.55
C THR A 143 7.19 -1.28 -16.73
N ASP A 144 7.78 -0.26 -17.37
CA ASP A 144 8.75 -0.46 -18.45
C ASP A 144 9.87 -1.43 -18.04
N THR A 145 10.18 -2.40 -18.91
CA THR A 145 11.12 -3.47 -18.57
C THR A 145 12.55 -2.96 -18.43
N GLU A 146 12.98 -2.00 -19.24
CA GLU A 146 14.33 -1.41 -19.11
C GLU A 146 14.46 -0.69 -17.77
N MET A 147 13.39 -0.02 -17.33
CA MET A 147 13.33 0.60 -16.01
C MET A 147 13.39 -0.43 -14.87
N VAL A 148 12.64 -1.53 -14.96
CA VAL A 148 12.67 -2.61 -13.96
C VAL A 148 14.08 -3.20 -13.85
N ASP A 149 14.73 -3.44 -14.97
CA ASP A 149 16.11 -3.97 -15.04
C ASP A 149 17.11 -2.98 -14.45
N ALA A 150 17.03 -1.70 -14.84
CA ALA A 150 17.91 -0.64 -14.32
C ALA A 150 17.78 -0.44 -12.81
N LEU A 151 16.58 -0.62 -12.27
CA LEU A 151 16.31 -0.53 -10.84
C LEU A 151 16.65 -1.82 -10.09
N THR A 152 16.96 -2.94 -10.76
CA THR A 152 17.24 -4.24 -10.11
C THR A 152 18.68 -4.73 -10.37
N PRO A 153 19.71 -3.92 -10.04
CA PRO A 153 21.10 -4.32 -10.21
C PRO A 153 21.46 -5.47 -9.26
N GLU A 154 22.58 -6.13 -9.51
CA GLU A 154 23.16 -7.02 -8.50
C GLU A 154 23.61 -6.22 -7.28
N HIS A 155 23.19 -6.66 -6.10
CA HIS A 155 23.59 -6.06 -4.83
C HIS A 155 23.47 -7.06 -3.68
N LEU A 156 24.17 -6.77 -2.58
CA LEU A 156 24.04 -7.53 -1.33
C LEU A 156 22.67 -7.27 -0.67
N PRO A 157 22.16 -8.20 0.15
CA PRO A 157 20.93 -7.99 0.90
C PRO A 157 21.05 -6.72 1.76
N ALA A 158 20.00 -5.88 1.74
CA ALA A 158 19.97 -4.61 2.46
C ALA A 158 18.68 -4.48 3.28
N SER A 159 18.82 -4.17 4.57
CA SER A 159 17.67 -3.96 5.44
C SER A 159 16.81 -2.78 4.97
N CYS A 160 15.50 -2.89 5.22
CA CYS A 160 14.56 -1.78 5.04
C CYS A 160 14.85 -0.60 5.99
N GLN A 161 15.64 -0.82 7.04
CA GLN A 161 16.07 0.17 8.00
C GLN A 161 17.53 0.59 7.76
N PRO A 162 17.86 1.87 7.94
CA PRO A 162 19.25 2.31 7.97
C PRO A 162 20.05 1.60 9.08
N GLU A 163 21.36 1.48 8.87
CA GLU A 163 22.29 0.96 9.89
C GLU A 163 22.17 1.76 11.19
N GLY A 164 22.05 1.08 12.33
CA GLY A 164 21.90 1.71 13.64
C GLY A 164 20.48 2.16 14.00
N ALA A 165 19.50 2.08 13.08
CA ALA A 165 18.14 2.57 13.33
C ALA A 165 17.39 1.73 14.37
N ILE A 166 17.64 0.42 14.41
CA ILE A 166 17.00 -0.50 15.37
C ILE A 166 17.54 -0.24 16.78
N GLU A 167 18.87 -0.15 16.90
CA GLU A 167 19.57 0.03 18.17
C GLU A 167 19.32 1.42 18.78
N SER A 168 19.22 2.44 17.94
CA SER A 168 18.90 3.80 18.38
C SER A 168 17.40 4.06 18.59
N GLY A 169 16.53 3.16 18.11
CA GLY A 169 15.08 3.35 18.05
C GLY A 169 14.63 4.39 17.00
N ALA A 170 15.54 4.90 16.17
CA ALA A 170 15.26 5.87 15.11
C ALA A 170 14.67 5.20 13.84
N ILE A 171 13.60 4.43 14.03
CA ILE A 171 12.94 3.67 12.97
C ILE A 171 12.35 4.60 11.92
N GLN A 172 12.57 4.25 10.66
CA GLN A 172 12.02 4.98 9.52
C GLN A 172 10.86 4.20 8.90
N PHE A 173 9.77 4.89 8.60
CA PHE A 173 8.47 4.28 8.29
C PHE A 173 8.24 4.00 6.80
N GLY A 174 9.27 4.08 5.95
CA GLY A 174 9.14 3.79 4.51
C GLY A 174 8.64 2.37 4.24
N PHE A 175 8.95 1.39 5.11
CA PHE A 175 8.40 0.03 5.01
C PHE A 175 6.87 0.00 5.17
N ALA A 176 6.31 0.85 6.04
CA ALA A 176 4.88 0.95 6.26
C ALA A 176 4.21 1.68 5.11
N ASN A 177 4.82 2.75 4.59
CA ASN A 177 4.33 3.44 3.40
C ASN A 177 4.30 2.51 2.17
N ALA A 178 5.37 1.70 2.01
CA ALA A 178 5.46 0.66 1.00
C ALA A 178 4.36 -0.39 1.14
N ALA A 179 4.05 -0.83 2.36
CA ALA A 179 2.97 -1.76 2.62
C ALA A 179 1.58 -1.19 2.30
N VAL A 180 1.34 0.10 2.58
CA VAL A 180 0.06 0.77 2.27
C VAL A 180 -0.15 0.85 0.76
N HIS A 181 0.85 1.32 0.00
CA HIS A 181 0.74 1.38 -1.46
C HIS A 181 0.53 0.01 -2.09
N LEU A 182 1.25 -0.99 -1.58
CA LEU A 182 1.13 -2.37 -2.05
C LEU A 182 -0.25 -2.97 -1.74
N ALA A 183 -0.77 -2.79 -0.52
CA ALA A 183 -2.10 -3.25 -0.16
C ALA A 183 -3.20 -2.57 -0.99
N ASP A 184 -3.10 -1.25 -1.24
CA ASP A 184 -4.05 -0.52 -2.09
C ASP A 184 -4.00 -1.00 -3.55
N ALA A 185 -2.81 -1.23 -4.11
CA ALA A 185 -2.64 -1.76 -5.47
C ALA A 185 -3.37 -3.09 -5.64
N VAL A 186 -3.15 -4.02 -4.71
CA VAL A 186 -3.75 -5.35 -4.74
C VAL A 186 -5.25 -5.26 -4.51
N MET A 187 -5.72 -4.47 -3.54
CA MET A 187 -7.15 -4.27 -3.31
C MET A 187 -7.86 -3.75 -4.57
N ARG A 188 -7.27 -2.77 -5.27
CA ARG A 188 -7.82 -2.26 -6.54
C ARG A 188 -7.86 -3.31 -7.63
N SER A 189 -6.87 -4.20 -7.69
CA SER A 189 -6.89 -5.36 -8.58
C SER A 189 -8.05 -6.31 -8.26
N LEU A 190 -8.25 -6.64 -6.98
CA LEU A 190 -9.38 -7.47 -6.54
C LEU A 190 -10.73 -6.84 -6.92
N LEU A 191 -10.90 -5.55 -6.67
CA LEU A 191 -12.12 -4.81 -7.05
C LEU A 191 -12.35 -4.82 -8.57
N ARG A 192 -11.28 -4.70 -9.37
CA ARG A 192 -11.37 -4.78 -10.84
C ARG A 192 -11.84 -6.15 -11.32
N ARG A 193 -11.39 -7.23 -10.66
CA ARG A 193 -11.83 -8.60 -10.94
C ARG A 193 -13.30 -8.82 -10.58
N CYS A 194 -13.85 -8.02 -9.65
CA CYS A 194 -15.28 -7.93 -9.38
C CYS A 194 -16.04 -6.96 -10.30
N GLY A 195 -15.39 -6.42 -11.34
CA GLY A 195 -16.02 -5.55 -12.33
C GLY A 195 -16.08 -4.06 -11.96
N GLN A 196 -15.38 -3.62 -10.91
CA GLN A 196 -15.30 -2.20 -10.56
C GLN A 196 -14.21 -1.48 -11.36
N GLU A 197 -14.48 -0.24 -11.78
CA GLU A 197 -13.45 0.60 -12.39
C GLU A 197 -12.51 1.16 -11.32
N THR A 198 -11.24 0.73 -11.39
CA THR A 198 -10.18 1.19 -10.49
C THR A 198 -8.93 1.54 -11.28
N GLU A 199 -8.36 2.71 -10.98
CA GLU A 199 -7.06 3.13 -11.49
C GLU A 199 -5.98 2.97 -10.43
N PHE A 200 -4.81 2.48 -10.81
CA PHE A 200 -3.62 2.51 -9.98
C PHE A 200 -2.41 2.76 -10.88
N PRO A 201 -1.46 3.64 -10.50
CA PRO A 201 -0.30 3.92 -11.33
C PRO A 201 0.53 2.66 -11.61
N ASP A 202 1.08 2.54 -12.82
CA ASP A 202 1.93 1.41 -13.19
C ASP A 202 3.21 1.35 -12.35
N SER A 203 3.69 2.51 -11.89
CA SER A 203 4.78 2.64 -10.93
C SER A 203 4.59 3.85 -10.01
N ILE A 204 5.21 3.80 -8.85
CA ILE A 204 5.15 4.83 -7.82
C ILE A 204 6.52 5.01 -7.20
N CYS A 205 6.95 6.26 -7.06
CA CYS A 205 7.91 6.64 -6.04
C CYS A 205 7.30 7.69 -5.12
N ASP A 206 7.42 7.47 -3.82
CA ASP A 206 6.79 8.29 -2.80
C ASP A 206 7.73 8.44 -1.61
N SER A 207 7.61 9.56 -0.91
CA SER A 207 8.28 9.79 0.37
C SER A 207 7.26 10.34 1.34
N ILE A 208 7.26 9.86 2.58
CA ILE A 208 6.35 10.36 3.60
C ILE A 208 6.55 11.86 3.81
N SER A 209 7.79 12.34 3.79
CA SER A 209 8.10 13.77 4.00
C SER A 209 7.92 14.64 2.75
N ARG A 210 8.01 14.07 1.54
CA ARG A 210 8.04 14.84 0.28
C ARG A 210 6.85 14.59 -0.65
N GLY A 211 6.01 13.60 -0.35
CA GLY A 211 4.95 13.10 -1.21
C GLY A 211 5.48 12.37 -2.44
N ARG A 212 4.68 12.34 -3.50
CA ARG A 212 5.03 11.74 -4.79
C ARG A 212 6.31 12.35 -5.34
N ILE A 213 7.29 11.50 -5.58
CA ILE A 213 8.54 11.87 -6.23
C ILE A 213 8.46 11.35 -7.65
N ASP A 214 8.67 12.26 -8.59
CA ASP A 214 8.86 11.83 -9.95
C ASP A 214 10.25 11.20 -10.09
N ILE A 215 10.26 9.91 -10.35
CA ILE A 215 11.48 9.15 -10.61
C ILE A 215 12.13 9.50 -11.96
N PHE A 216 11.47 10.30 -12.82
CA PHE A 216 11.93 10.62 -14.18
C PHE A 216 11.54 12.01 -14.74
N GLY A 217 11.25 13.04 -13.93
CA GLY A 217 11.34 14.45 -14.36
C GLY A 217 10.07 15.14 -14.90
N THR A 218 8.86 14.67 -14.63
CA THR A 218 7.69 15.56 -14.61
C THR A 218 7.82 16.47 -13.38
N PRO A 219 7.66 17.81 -13.52
CA PRO A 219 7.90 18.71 -12.41
C PRO A 219 6.92 18.44 -11.27
N ILE A 220 7.45 18.06 -10.10
CA ILE A 220 6.76 18.31 -8.84
C ILE A 220 6.61 19.84 -8.79
N GLN A 221 5.41 20.36 -9.00
CA GLN A 221 5.14 21.73 -8.58
C GLN A 221 5.37 21.74 -7.08
N SER A 222 6.50 22.31 -6.66
CA SER A 222 6.77 22.59 -5.26
C SER A 222 5.52 23.23 -4.68
N ARG A 223 4.89 22.61 -3.68
CA ARG A 223 3.82 23.27 -2.92
C ARG A 223 4.40 24.58 -2.45
N LYS A 224 3.95 25.69 -3.03
CA LYS A 224 4.32 27.02 -2.56
C LYS A 224 3.91 27.06 -1.09
N ASN A 225 4.85 27.39 -0.20
CA ASN A 225 4.52 27.66 1.19
C ASN A 225 3.52 28.82 1.22
N ILE A 226 2.23 28.50 1.35
CA ILE A 226 1.19 29.48 1.59
C ILE A 226 1.34 29.87 3.06
N ALA A 227 1.68 31.13 3.30
CA ALA A 227 1.77 31.67 4.66
C ALA A 227 0.47 31.37 5.43
N LEU A 228 0.61 30.84 6.65
CA LEU A 228 -0.51 30.59 7.56
C LEU A 228 -1.23 31.92 7.85
N GLN A 229 -2.31 32.20 7.13
CA GLN A 229 -3.21 33.30 7.44
C GLN A 229 -4.12 32.90 8.60
N ALA A 230 -4.26 33.78 9.58
CA ALA A 230 -5.17 33.60 10.71
C ALA A 230 -6.60 33.33 10.19
N THR A 231 -7.21 32.26 10.68
CA THR A 231 -8.54 31.80 10.26
C THR A 231 -9.61 32.83 10.65
N LYS A 232 -10.07 33.61 9.67
CA LYS A 232 -11.31 34.40 9.78
C LYS A 232 -12.52 33.46 9.97
N PRO A 233 -13.62 33.86 10.62
CA PRO A 233 -14.86 33.08 10.62
C PRO A 233 -15.38 32.85 9.20
N TRP A 234 -16.12 31.76 8.96
CA TRP A 234 -16.82 31.50 7.70
C TRP A 234 -18.08 32.35 7.61
N THR A 235 -18.38 32.86 6.42
CA THR A 235 -19.62 33.60 6.12
C THR A 235 -20.50 32.84 5.15
N ASP A 236 -21.80 33.14 5.12
CA ASP A 236 -22.75 32.49 4.19
C ASP A 236 -22.35 32.74 2.72
N LYS A 237 -21.71 33.89 2.43
CA LYS A 237 -21.17 34.19 1.11
C LYS A 237 -19.98 33.30 0.75
N ASP A 238 -19.12 32.99 1.72
CA ASP A 238 -18.00 32.05 1.51
C ASP A 238 -18.54 30.64 1.23
N ASP A 239 -19.61 30.23 1.91
CA ASP A 239 -20.24 28.91 1.72
C ASP A 239 -20.89 28.78 0.33
N LEU A 240 -21.60 29.81 -0.14
CA LEU A 240 -22.16 29.85 -1.49
C LEU A 240 -21.06 29.80 -2.56
N THR A 241 -20.00 30.58 -2.37
CA THR A 241 -18.86 30.61 -3.29
C THR A 241 -18.14 29.26 -3.30
N LEU A 242 -18.00 28.62 -2.15
CA LEU A 242 -17.38 27.30 -2.01
C LEU A 242 -18.17 26.21 -2.75
N LEU A 243 -19.50 26.19 -2.61
CA LEU A 243 -20.35 25.21 -3.29
C LEU A 243 -20.39 25.44 -4.80
N ASP A 244 -20.60 26.68 -5.24
CA ASP A 244 -20.64 27.06 -6.66
C ASP A 244 -19.29 26.77 -7.35
N ASP A 245 -18.18 27.15 -6.74
CA ASP A 245 -16.87 26.84 -7.30
C ASP A 245 -16.58 25.34 -7.25
N PHE A 246 -17.03 24.59 -6.24
CA PHE A 246 -16.82 23.14 -6.20
C PHE A 246 -17.55 22.42 -7.33
N GLU A 247 -18.78 22.83 -7.63
CA GLU A 247 -19.59 22.27 -8.73
C GLU A 247 -19.01 22.65 -10.11
N ASN A 248 -18.50 23.88 -10.26
CA ASN A 248 -18.09 24.42 -11.56
C ASN A 248 -16.59 24.32 -11.88
N SER A 249 -15.70 24.15 -10.89
CA SER A 249 -14.23 24.18 -11.09
C SER A 249 -13.58 22.84 -11.40
N GLY A 250 -14.35 21.77 -11.59
CA GLY A 250 -13.79 20.43 -11.76
C GLY A 250 -13.06 19.92 -10.52
N LYS A 251 -13.45 20.39 -9.32
CA LYS A 251 -12.95 19.96 -8.00
C LYS A 251 -11.49 20.36 -7.71
N ASN A 252 -11.00 21.48 -8.25
CA ASN A 252 -9.66 21.98 -7.93
C ASN A 252 -9.63 22.76 -6.60
N PHE A 253 -9.29 22.07 -5.51
CA PHE A 253 -9.23 22.64 -4.15
C PHE A 253 -8.21 23.79 -3.99
N ASP A 254 -7.16 23.84 -4.80
CA ASP A 254 -6.12 24.87 -4.68
C ASP A 254 -6.57 26.23 -5.24
N ASP A 255 -7.41 26.23 -6.28
CA ASP A 255 -8.00 27.47 -6.80
C ASP A 255 -9.04 28.03 -5.83
N ILE A 256 -9.87 27.17 -5.24
CA ILE A 256 -10.88 27.53 -4.24
C ILE A 256 -10.19 28.08 -2.97
N SER A 257 -9.13 27.40 -2.53
CA SER A 257 -8.29 27.84 -1.41
C SER A 257 -7.74 29.25 -1.62
N ARG A 258 -7.25 29.57 -2.84
CA ARG A 258 -6.76 30.90 -3.19
C ARG A 258 -7.86 31.96 -3.22
N LYS A 259 -9.02 31.67 -3.82
CA LYS A 259 -10.14 32.62 -3.91
C LYS A 259 -10.70 32.99 -2.53
N LEU A 260 -10.86 32.00 -1.66
CA LEU A 260 -11.42 32.20 -0.32
C LEU A 260 -10.36 32.60 0.72
N GLY A 261 -9.07 32.58 0.36
CA GLY A 261 -7.98 32.87 1.29
C GLY A 261 -7.93 31.90 2.47
N ARG A 262 -8.23 30.62 2.22
CA ARG A 262 -8.29 29.56 3.24
C ARG A 262 -7.28 28.48 2.93
N SER A 263 -6.82 27.73 3.95
CA SER A 263 -6.01 26.55 3.67
C SER A 263 -6.84 25.48 2.94
N PRO A 264 -6.24 24.64 2.09
CA PRO A 264 -6.95 23.54 1.43
C PRO A 264 -7.68 22.63 2.42
N ASN A 265 -7.11 22.41 3.62
CA ASN A 265 -7.75 21.62 4.67
C ASN A 265 -9.01 22.28 5.24
N ALA A 266 -9.03 23.62 5.40
CA ALA A 266 -10.20 24.34 5.86
C ALA A 266 -11.33 24.30 4.82
N ILE A 267 -11.00 24.42 3.53
CA ILE A 267 -11.94 24.25 2.41
C ILE A 267 -12.56 22.85 2.46
N PHE A 268 -11.73 21.80 2.53
CA PHE A 268 -12.17 20.40 2.55
C PHE A 268 -13.14 20.12 3.71
N HIS A 269 -12.78 20.49 4.93
CA HIS A 269 -13.65 20.26 6.10
C HIS A 269 -14.93 21.10 6.06
N ARG A 270 -14.90 22.32 5.54
CA ARG A 270 -16.12 23.15 5.41
C ARG A 270 -17.05 22.60 4.35
N LEU A 271 -16.52 22.24 3.18
CA LEU A 271 -17.29 21.62 2.10
C LEU A 271 -17.93 20.32 2.58
N ARG A 272 -17.17 19.46 3.27
CA ARG A 272 -17.72 18.24 3.89
C ARG A 272 -18.87 18.55 4.83
N ARG A 273 -18.76 19.57 5.68
CA ARG A 273 -19.87 19.99 6.58
C ARG A 273 -21.10 20.53 5.85
N LEU A 274 -20.91 21.27 4.75
CA LEU A 274 -22.03 21.79 3.95
C LEU A 274 -22.76 20.66 3.22
N MET A 275 -22.02 19.75 2.59
CA MET A 275 -22.59 18.56 1.94
C MET A 275 -23.16 17.55 2.95
N SER A 276 -22.60 17.48 4.16
CA SER A 276 -23.17 16.69 5.26
C SER A 276 -24.43 17.34 5.86
N ARG A 277 -24.62 18.67 5.75
CA ARG A 277 -25.87 19.34 6.17
C ARG A 277 -27.03 19.05 5.23
N GLU A 278 -26.78 18.90 3.93
CA GLU A 278 -27.77 18.35 2.99
C GLU A 278 -28.08 16.87 3.28
N ASN A 279 -27.07 16.12 3.76
CA ASN A 279 -27.22 14.73 4.19
C ASN A 279 -27.57 14.55 5.68
N ALA A 280 -27.94 15.61 6.42
CA ALA A 280 -28.19 15.56 7.87
C ALA A 280 -29.49 14.83 8.28
N ASN A 281 -30.06 14.01 7.39
CA ASN A 281 -30.93 12.89 7.75
C ASN A 281 -30.15 11.56 7.93
N ALA A 282 -28.82 11.55 7.84
CA ALA A 282 -27.99 10.39 8.13
C ALA A 282 -26.86 10.79 9.10
N GLU A 283 -26.97 10.29 10.33
CA GLU A 283 -26.07 10.56 11.45
C GLU A 283 -24.66 9.93 11.29
N VAL A 284 -23.75 10.49 12.10
CA VAL A 284 -22.55 9.89 12.75
C VAL A 284 -21.18 9.99 12.06
N GLY A 285 -20.23 10.54 12.81
CA GLY A 285 -18.80 10.25 12.78
C GLY A 285 -17.97 11.44 13.29
N GLU A 286 -17.21 11.26 14.39
CA GLU A 286 -16.30 12.27 14.99
C GLU A 286 -15.36 12.95 13.98
#